data_AF-A0A432QMT6-F1
#
_entry.id   AF-A0A432QMT6-F1
#
_cell.length_a   1.000
_cell.length_b   1.000
_cell.length_c   1.000
_cell.angle_alpha   90.00
_cell.angle_beta   90.00
_cell.angle_gamma   90.00
#
_symmetry.space_group_name_H-M   'P 1'
#
loop_
_entity.id
_entity.type
_entity.pdbx_description
1 polymer ?
#
loop_
_entity_poly.entity_id
_entity_poly.type
_entity_poly.pdbx_seq_one_letter_code
_entity_poly.pdbx_strand_id
1 'polypeptide(L)'
;MLNWKYGDIDLKVNESLTQKDVEDWSSLLPDVKDVSISKWRGDVVRAAVKAKWFTPELDVDAMSPADVVWLADKIVEYYKEITSPVSPN
;
A
#
# COMPACT_ATOMS: atom_id res chain seq x y z
N MET A 1 0.78 11.81 -11.05
CA MET A 1 0.67 11.42 -9.62
C MET A 1 -0.76 11.02 -9.39
N LEU A 2 -0.98 9.81 -8.87
CA LEU A 2 -2.33 9.30 -8.63
C LEU A 2 -2.79 9.84 -7.27
N ASN A 3 -3.95 10.50 -7.25
CA ASN A 3 -4.49 11.08 -6.01
C ASN A 3 -5.54 10.13 -5.43
N TRP A 4 -5.29 9.66 -4.21
CA TRP A 4 -6.17 8.81 -3.44
C TRP A 4 -6.86 9.64 -2.36
N LYS A 5 -8.20 9.63 -2.36
CA LYS A 5 -9.01 10.36 -1.38
C LYS A 5 -9.98 9.44 -0.66
N TYR A 6 -9.99 9.53 0.67
CA TYR A 6 -10.95 8.82 1.52
C TYR A 6 -11.21 9.61 2.80
N GLY A 7 -12.44 10.09 2.98
CA GLY A 7 -12.76 11.00 4.08
C GLY A 7 -11.86 12.24 4.07
N ASP A 8 -11.11 12.44 5.16
CA ASP A 8 -10.14 13.53 5.33
C ASP A 8 -8.73 13.21 4.80
N ILE A 9 -8.51 11.99 4.30
CA ILE A 9 -7.22 11.55 3.75
C ILE A 9 -7.11 12.00 2.29
N ASP A 10 -6.09 12.81 2.00
CA ASP A 10 -5.70 13.19 0.63
C ASP A 10 -4.23 12.80 0.40
N LEU A 11 -4.02 11.72 -0.37
CA LEU A 11 -2.72 11.10 -0.58
C LEU A 11 -2.30 11.16 -2.04
N LYS A 12 -1.07 11.59 -2.26
CA LYS A 12 -0.42 11.48 -3.57
C LYS A 12 0.41 10.22 -3.61
N VAL A 13 0.03 9.28 -4.45
CA VAL A 13 0.82 8.09 -4.75
C VAL A 13 1.91 8.47 -5.73
N ASN A 14 3.14 8.06 -5.41
CA ASN A 14 4.27 8.23 -6.29
C ASN A 14 4.13 7.30 -7.50
N GLU A 15 3.84 7.87 -8.67
CA GLU A 15 3.73 7.09 -9.93
C GLU A 15 5.09 6.64 -10.47
N SER A 16 6.20 7.09 -9.88
CA SER A 16 7.55 6.66 -10.26
C SER A 16 7.99 5.37 -9.55
N LEU A 17 7.06 4.63 -8.95
CA LEU A 17 7.34 3.33 -8.36
C LEU A 17 7.78 2.35 -9.44
N THR A 18 9.00 1.84 -9.32
CA THR A 18 9.53 0.82 -10.23
C THR A 18 9.10 -0.57 -9.77
N GLN A 19 9.17 -1.56 -10.66
CA GLN A 19 8.97 -2.97 -10.28
C GLN A 19 9.88 -3.37 -9.12
N LYS A 20 11.09 -2.83 -9.06
CA LYS A 20 12.03 -3.08 -7.96
C LYS A 20 11.51 -2.52 -6.62
N ASP A 21 10.96 -1.31 -6.60
CA ASP A 21 10.39 -0.72 -5.37
C ASP A 21 9.21 -1.54 -4.84
N VAL A 22 8.49 -2.19 -5.76
CA VAL A 22 7.35 -3.06 -5.48
C VAL A 22 7.79 -4.41 -4.94
N GLU A 23 8.84 -5.01 -5.51
CA GLU A 23 9.47 -6.23 -5.00
C GLU A 23 10.10 -5.98 -3.62
N ASP A 24 10.85 -4.88 -3.46
CA ASP A 24 11.45 -4.48 -2.20
C ASP A 24 10.37 -4.23 -1.14
N TRP A 25 9.23 -3.63 -1.50
CA TRP A 25 8.05 -3.53 -0.63
C TRP A 25 7.48 -4.90 -0.23
N SER A 26 7.33 -5.83 -1.16
CA SER A 26 6.79 -7.18 -0.88
C SER A 26 7.66 -7.94 0.11
N SER A 27 8.99 -7.70 0.09
CA SER A 27 9.94 -8.29 1.03
C SER A 27 9.79 -7.78 2.47
N LEU A 28 9.13 -6.63 2.66
CA LEU A 28 8.83 -6.08 3.99
C LEU A 28 7.56 -6.71 4.60
N LEU A 29 6.78 -7.47 3.84
CA LEU A 29 5.57 -8.10 4.33
C LEU A 29 5.89 -9.40 5.07
N PRO A 30 5.25 -9.67 6.21
CA PRO A 30 5.38 -10.95 6.90
C PRO A 30 4.74 -12.09 6.07
N ASP A 31 5.21 -13.32 6.28
CA ASP A 31 4.59 -14.52 5.69
C ASP A 31 3.11 -14.59 6.08
N VAL A 32 2.24 -14.28 5.11
CA VAL A 32 0.80 -14.01 5.32
C VAL A 32 0.02 -15.23 5.82
N LYS A 33 0.61 -16.43 5.76
CA LYS A 33 -0.06 -17.70 6.08
C LYS A 33 -0.58 -17.79 7.52
N ASP A 34 0.01 -17.05 8.47
CA ASP A 34 -0.35 -17.12 9.90
C ASP A 34 -0.72 -15.75 10.52
N VAL A 35 -0.92 -14.71 9.72
CA VAL A 35 -1.17 -13.34 10.23
C VAL A 35 -2.67 -13.02 10.15
N SER A 36 -3.25 -12.52 11.25
CA SER A 36 -4.63 -12.04 11.23
C SER A 36 -4.80 -10.92 10.20
N ILE A 37 -5.92 -10.91 9.48
CA ILE A 37 -6.20 -9.93 8.40
C ILE A 37 -6.00 -8.49 8.87
N SER A 38 -6.42 -8.18 10.11
CA SER A 38 -6.25 -6.85 10.70
C SER A 38 -4.78 -6.46 10.90
N LYS A 39 -3.93 -7.40 11.37
CA LYS A 39 -2.49 -7.16 11.53
C LYS A 39 -1.80 -7.03 10.17
N TRP A 40 -2.13 -7.91 9.22
CA TRP A 40 -1.58 -7.87 7.87
C TRP A 40 -1.87 -6.54 7.15
N ARG A 41 -3.11 -6.02 7.26
CA ARG A 41 -3.47 -4.72 6.68
C ARG A 41 -2.67 -3.55 7.26
N GLY A 42 -2.45 -3.54 8.57
CA GLY A 42 -1.57 -2.55 9.21
C GLY A 42 -0.13 -2.62 8.70
N ASP A 43 0.42 -3.83 8.60
CA ASP A 43 1.80 -4.05 8.13
C ASP A 43 1.96 -3.67 6.64
N VAL A 44 0.96 -3.94 5.81
CA VAL A 44 0.88 -3.50 4.40
C VAL A 44 1.02 -1.99 4.26
N VAL A 45 0.25 -1.23 5.04
CA VAL A 45 0.28 0.23 5.00
C VAL A 45 1.61 0.75 5.53
N ARG A 46 2.12 0.22 6.65
CA ARG A 46 3.43 0.61 7.21
C ARG A 46 4.57 0.35 6.23
N ALA A 47 4.56 -0.79 5.54
CA ALA A 47 5.56 -1.11 4.53
C ALA A 47 5.53 -0.09 3.37
N ALA A 48 4.33 0.31 2.90
CA ALA A 48 4.19 1.29 1.82
C ALA A 48 4.64 2.70 2.24
N VAL A 49 4.35 3.11 3.48
CA VAL A 49 4.85 4.36 4.07
C VAL A 49 6.38 4.34 4.17
N LYS A 50 6.96 3.25 4.69
CA LYS A 50 8.42 3.07 4.80
C LYS A 50 9.11 3.08 3.44
N ALA A 51 8.46 2.53 2.42
CA ALA A 51 8.91 2.57 1.03
C ALA A 51 8.66 3.93 0.35
N LYS A 52 8.11 4.92 1.07
CA LYS A 52 7.82 6.29 0.60
C LYS A 52 6.92 6.33 -0.63
N TRP A 53 5.92 5.44 -0.66
CA TRP A 53 4.94 5.38 -1.75
C TRP A 53 4.01 6.61 -1.77
N PHE A 54 3.89 7.33 -0.65
CA PHE A 54 2.93 8.40 -0.47
C PHE A 54 3.55 9.75 -0.13
N THR A 55 2.83 10.82 -0.45
CA THR A 55 3.13 12.18 0.03
C THR A 55 1.82 12.91 0.38
N PRO A 56 1.70 13.54 1.57
CA PRO A 56 2.68 13.56 2.67
C PRO A 56 2.88 12.18 3.31
N GLU A 57 3.92 12.06 4.14
CA GLU A 57 4.16 10.84 4.94
C GLU A 57 3.01 10.65 5.93
N LEU A 58 2.50 9.42 6.02
CA LEU A 58 1.36 9.06 6.88
C LEU A 58 1.85 8.53 8.23
N ASP A 59 1.18 8.95 9.30
CA ASP A 59 1.29 8.28 10.59
C ASP A 59 0.23 7.19 10.71
N VAL A 60 0.61 5.95 10.39
CA VAL A 60 -0.29 4.79 10.39
C VAL A 60 -0.86 4.50 11.78
N ASP A 61 -0.12 4.82 12.84
CA ASP A 61 -0.55 4.54 14.21
C ASP A 61 -1.58 5.56 14.71
N ALA A 62 -1.67 6.73 14.07
CA ALA A 62 -2.71 7.74 14.31
C ALA A 62 -3.98 7.54 13.44
N MET A 63 -3.94 6.64 12.45
CA MET A 63 -5.07 6.39 11.55
C MET A 63 -6.16 5.57 12.22
N SER A 64 -7.41 5.81 11.82
CA SER A 64 -8.52 4.97 12.27
C SER A 64 -8.41 3.57 11.65
N PRO A 65 -8.91 2.51 12.31
CA PRO A 65 -8.91 1.17 11.74
C PRO A 65 -9.61 1.07 10.38
N ALA A 66 -10.64 1.89 10.13
CA ALA A 66 -11.35 1.92 8.86
C ALA A 66 -10.47 2.46 7.73
N ASP A 67 -9.69 3.51 8.00
CA ASP A 67 -8.77 4.10 7.04
C ASP A 67 -7.63 3.16 6.68
N VAL A 68 -7.08 2.46 7.69
CA VAL A 68 -6.03 1.45 7.49
C VAL A 68 -6.54 0.31 6.61
N VAL A 69 -7.78 -0.15 6.83
CA VAL A 69 -8.40 -1.19 6.00
C VAL A 69 -8.54 -0.73 4.55
N TRP A 70 -9.11 0.45 4.35
CA TRP A 70 -9.31 1.01 3.01
C TRP A 70 -7.98 1.19 2.27
N LEU A 71 -6.97 1.74 2.94
CA LEU A 71 -5.67 2.01 2.35
C LEU A 71 -4.92 0.72 2.01
N ALA A 72 -4.97 -0.28 2.90
CA ALA A 72 -4.39 -1.60 2.63
C ALA A 72 -5.01 -2.25 1.40
N ASP A 73 -6.35 -2.22 1.29
CA ASP A 73 -7.06 -2.81 0.14
C ASP A 73 -6.68 -2.07 -1.17
N LYS A 74 -6.53 -0.73 -1.12
CA LYS A 74 -6.06 0.08 -2.27
C LYS A 74 -4.62 -0.21 -2.68
N ILE A 75 -3.70 -0.37 -1.71
CA ILE A 75 -2.31 -0.75 -1.97
C ILE A 75 -2.25 -2.11 -2.66
N VAL A 76 -3.02 -3.07 -2.19
CA VAL A 76 -3.04 -4.43 -2.73
C VAL A 76 -3.64 -4.47 -4.13
N GLU A 77 -4.68 -3.68 -4.39
CA GLU A 77 -5.25 -3.49 -5.73
C GLU A 77 -4.19 -2.92 -6.68
N TYR A 78 -3.54 -1.82 -6.30
CA TYR A 78 -2.48 -1.19 -7.08
C TYR A 78 -1.29 -2.13 -7.31
N TYR A 79 -0.88 -2.88 -6.28
CA TYR A 79 0.14 -3.91 -6.37
C TYR A 79 -0.23 -4.98 -7.41
N LYS A 80 -1.49 -5.44 -7.42
CA LYS A 80 -1.93 -6.41 -8.42
C LYS A 80 -1.93 -5.83 -9.83
N GLU A 81 -2.29 -4.56 -10.01
CA GLU A 81 -2.28 -3.91 -11.32
C GLU A 81 -0.86 -3.83 -11.89
N ILE A 82 0.12 -3.44 -11.08
CA ILE A 82 1.52 -3.29 -11.51
C ILE A 82 2.29 -4.62 -11.59
N THR A 83 1.90 -5.64 -10.84
CA THR A 83 2.53 -6.98 -10.88
C THR A 83 1.80 -7.97 -11.77
N SER A 84 0.57 -7.69 -12.19
CA SER A 84 -0.09 -8.50 -13.20
C SER A 84 0.65 -8.32 -14.53
N PRO A 85 1.06 -9.41 -15.22
CA PRO A 85 1.54 -9.30 -16.57
C PRO A 85 0.40 -8.70 -17.40
N VAL A 86 0.63 -7.52 -17.98
CA VAL A 86 -0.23 -7.02 -19.04
C VAL A 86 -0.12 -8.06 -20.15
N SER A 87 -1.10 -8.97 -20.25
CA SER A 87 -1.23 -9.82 -21.44
C SER A 87 -1.35 -8.86 -22.63
N PRO A 88 -0.37 -8.84 -23.55
CA PRO A 88 -0.54 -8.06 -24.76
C PRO A 88 -1.65 -8.75 -25.54
N ASN A 89 -2.80 -8.06 -25.68
CA ASN A 89 -3.77 -8.38 -26.71
C ASN A 89 -3.22 -7.97 -28.08
#